data_AF-A0A7L3W8N2-F1
#
_entry.id   AF-A0A7L3W8N2-F1
#
_cell.length_a   1.000
_cell.length_b   1.000
_cell.length_c   1.000
_cell.angle_alpha   90.00
_cell.angle_beta   90.00
_cell.angle_gamma   90.00
#
_symmetry.space_group_name_H-M   'P 1'
#
loop_
_entity.id
_entity.type
_entity.pdbx_description
1 polymer ?
#
loop_
_entity_poly.entity_id
_entity_poly.type
_entity_poly.pdbx_seq_one_letter_code
_entity_poly.pdbx_strand_id
1 'polypeptide(L)'
;MSGSYDESAAAAEETTDSFWEVGNYKRTVKRIDDGHRLCNDLMNCVHERAKIEKSYAQQLTDWSKRWRQLIEKGPQYGSLEKAWGAIMTEADKVSELHQDVKNSLLNDDFEKVKNWQKDAYHKQIMGGFKEAKEAEDGFRKAQKPWAKKLKELETAKKAYHLACKEEKLAMTREANSKAEQSNTPEQQKKLQDKVEKCKQDVQKTQEKYEKVLDELNKCTPQYIESMEQVFEQCQQFEEKRLNFLKEVLLDIKRHLNLAESSSYANVYRELEQTIRLSDAQEDLRWFRSTSGPGMPMNWPQFEVRLGNLARVLAAPVARPGAQGLTYSAEWSDDEGSNSFNASEANGGTNPFDEESAGKGVRVRALYDYDGQEQDELSFKAG
;
A
#
# COMPACT_ATOMS: atom_id res chain seq x y z
N MET A 1 -57.37 -27.64 27.53
CA MET A 1 -56.60 -27.34 26.30
C MET A 1 -56.79 -25.87 25.98
N SER A 2 -56.07 -25.00 26.68
CA SER A 2 -56.08 -23.54 26.47
C SER A 2 -55.02 -23.19 25.44
N GLY A 3 -55.43 -22.94 24.20
CA GLY A 3 -54.57 -22.39 23.17
C GLY A 3 -54.36 -20.90 23.41
N SER A 4 -53.25 -20.56 24.06
CA SER A 4 -52.70 -19.21 24.11
C SER A 4 -52.29 -18.81 22.69
N TYR A 5 -53.14 -18.07 21.99
CA TYR A 5 -52.68 -17.28 20.83
C TYR A 5 -51.78 -16.19 21.37
N ASP A 6 -50.49 -16.38 21.17
CA ASP A 6 -49.44 -15.43 21.49
C ASP A 6 -49.55 -14.23 20.52
N GLU A 7 -50.36 -13.25 20.91
CA GLU A 7 -50.55 -11.95 20.25
C GLU A 7 -49.34 -11.03 20.55
N SER A 8 -48.12 -11.58 20.53
CA SER A 8 -46.86 -10.85 20.73
C SER A 8 -45.90 -10.93 19.55
N ALA A 9 -46.29 -11.58 18.45
CA ALA A 9 -45.78 -11.25 17.12
C ALA A 9 -46.40 -9.92 16.66
N ALA A 10 -46.16 -8.85 17.43
CA ALA A 10 -46.09 -7.52 16.84
C ALA A 10 -45.03 -7.67 15.74
N ALA A 11 -45.47 -7.70 14.49
CA ALA A 11 -44.60 -7.69 13.33
C ALA A 11 -43.52 -6.65 13.61
N ALA A 12 -42.31 -7.11 13.89
CA ALA A 12 -41.14 -6.27 13.77
C ALA A 12 -41.26 -5.73 12.35
N GLU A 13 -41.56 -4.43 12.21
CA GLU A 13 -41.51 -3.75 10.93
C GLU A 13 -40.14 -4.12 10.36
N GLU A 14 -40.12 -4.97 9.32
CA GLU A 14 -38.90 -5.26 8.58
C GLU A 14 -38.45 -3.94 7.99
N THR A 15 -37.64 -3.18 8.75
CA THR A 15 -36.98 -1.98 8.27
C THR A 15 -36.04 -2.46 7.18
N THR A 16 -36.50 -2.34 5.94
CA THR A 16 -35.71 -2.78 4.80
C THR A 16 -34.51 -1.84 4.68
N ASP A 17 -33.33 -2.36 4.33
CA ASP A 17 -32.16 -1.52 4.01
C ASP A 17 -32.27 -0.89 2.60
N SER A 18 -33.50 -0.72 2.11
CA SER A 18 -33.79 -0.16 0.79
C SER A 18 -33.34 1.30 0.71
N PHE A 19 -32.78 1.69 -0.43
CA PHE A 19 -32.41 3.08 -0.73
C PHE A 19 -33.59 4.04 -0.56
N TRP A 20 -34.81 3.57 -0.85
CA TRP A 20 -36.02 4.37 -0.84
C TRP A 20 -36.53 4.72 0.56
N GLU A 21 -36.03 4.05 1.60
CA GLU A 21 -36.37 4.37 2.98
C GLU A 21 -35.80 5.73 3.39
N VAL A 22 -36.47 6.37 4.35
CA VAL A 22 -36.10 7.72 4.81
C VAL A 22 -34.69 7.70 5.40
N GLY A 23 -33.78 8.44 4.75
CA GLY A 23 -32.38 8.56 5.16
C GLY A 23 -31.43 7.45 4.69
N ASN A 24 -31.88 6.41 3.98
CA ASN A 24 -30.99 5.34 3.53
C ASN A 24 -30.07 5.73 2.36
N TYR A 25 -30.34 6.87 1.70
CA TYR A 25 -29.44 7.50 0.73
C TYR A 25 -28.06 7.86 1.31
N LYS A 26 -27.90 7.90 2.65
CA LYS A 26 -26.63 8.18 3.34
C LYS A 26 -25.48 7.28 2.90
N ARG A 27 -25.77 6.03 2.48
CA ARG A 27 -24.74 5.14 1.92
C ARG A 27 -24.12 5.71 0.64
N THR A 28 -24.92 6.34 -0.21
CA THR A 28 -24.47 7.01 -1.43
C THR A 28 -23.63 8.24 -1.10
N VAL A 29 -24.07 9.07 -0.15
CA VAL A 29 -23.33 10.27 0.30
C VAL A 29 -21.97 9.87 0.89
N LYS A 30 -21.95 8.85 1.77
CA LYS A 30 -20.72 8.34 2.37
C LYS A 30 -19.69 7.87 1.32
N ARG A 31 -20.15 7.32 0.19
CA ARG A 31 -19.26 6.89 -0.90
C ARG A 31 -18.41 8.04 -1.45
N ILE A 32 -18.88 9.29 -1.38
CA ILE A 32 -18.11 10.47 -1.77
C ILE A 32 -16.91 10.67 -0.83
N ASP A 33 -17.14 10.65 0.49
CA ASP A 33 -16.07 10.76 1.49
C ASP A 33 -15.09 9.58 1.38
N ASP A 34 -15.61 8.36 1.21
CA ASP A 34 -14.82 7.15 1.02
C ASP A 34 -13.95 7.25 -0.26
N GLY A 35 -14.45 7.89 -1.33
CA GLY A 35 -13.69 8.12 -2.56
C GLY A 35 -12.41 8.94 -2.33
N HIS A 36 -12.50 10.03 -1.55
CA HIS A 36 -11.31 10.81 -1.18
C HIS A 36 -10.33 9.97 -0.35
N ARG A 37 -10.84 9.19 0.62
CA ARG A 37 -10.01 8.30 1.42
C ARG A 37 -9.27 7.27 0.55
N LEU A 38 -9.95 6.66 -0.41
CA LEU A 38 -9.35 5.68 -1.32
C LEU A 38 -8.21 6.28 -2.17
N CYS A 39 -8.30 7.56 -2.54
CA CYS A 39 -7.17 8.25 -3.17
C CYS A 39 -5.95 8.34 -2.24
N ASN A 40 -6.14 8.59 -0.94
CA ASN A 40 -5.04 8.54 0.04
C ASN A 40 -4.47 7.13 0.19
N ASP A 41 -5.34 6.12 0.24
CA ASP A 41 -4.92 4.73 0.38
C ASP A 41 -4.06 4.31 -0.83
N LEU A 42 -4.45 4.70 -2.06
CA LEU A 42 -3.63 4.47 -3.25
C LEU A 42 -2.30 5.23 -3.21
N MET A 43 -2.32 6.52 -2.84
CA MET A 43 -1.10 7.31 -2.71
C MET A 43 -0.12 6.69 -1.70
N ASN A 44 -0.61 6.22 -0.55
CA ASN A 44 0.21 5.54 0.44
C ASN A 44 0.76 4.21 -0.10
N CYS A 45 -0.06 3.42 -0.79
CA CYS A 45 0.36 2.17 -1.43
C CYS A 45 1.51 2.39 -2.44
N VAL A 46 1.37 3.40 -3.32
CA VAL A 46 2.42 3.78 -4.29
C VAL A 46 3.68 4.27 -3.57
N HIS A 47 3.52 5.07 -2.52
CA HIS A 47 4.64 5.59 -1.76
C HIS A 47 5.42 4.49 -1.02
N GLU A 48 4.74 3.51 -0.45
CA GLU A 48 5.36 2.33 0.16
C GLU A 48 6.10 1.49 -0.88
N ARG A 49 5.50 1.25 -2.04
CA ARG A 49 6.17 0.57 -3.15
C ARG A 49 7.44 1.30 -3.59
N ALA A 50 7.38 2.62 -3.73
CA ALA A 50 8.52 3.46 -4.10
C ALA A 50 9.68 3.36 -3.08
N LYS A 51 9.39 3.17 -1.79
CA LYS A 51 10.44 2.93 -0.77
C LYS A 51 11.17 1.60 -0.98
N ILE A 52 10.45 0.56 -1.41
CA ILE A 52 11.06 -0.75 -1.72
C ILE A 52 12.05 -0.60 -2.88
N GLU A 53 11.62 0.06 -3.96
CA GLU A 53 12.47 0.35 -5.12
C GLU A 53 13.74 1.12 -4.73
N LYS A 54 13.60 2.17 -3.91
CA LYS A 54 14.74 2.93 -3.38
C LYS A 54 15.70 2.06 -2.56
N SER A 55 15.15 1.18 -1.71
CA SER A 55 15.96 0.34 -0.83
C SER A 55 16.78 -0.68 -1.62
N TYR A 56 16.18 -1.30 -2.64
CA TYR A 56 16.89 -2.22 -3.51
C TYR A 56 18.03 -1.53 -4.26
N ALA A 57 17.75 -0.38 -4.88
CA ALA A 57 18.76 0.44 -5.55
C ALA A 57 19.93 0.80 -4.60
N GLN A 58 19.63 1.26 -3.38
CA GLN A 58 20.66 1.61 -2.40
C GLN A 58 21.56 0.40 -2.06
N GLN A 59 20.96 -0.77 -1.84
CA GLN A 59 21.72 -1.98 -1.53
C GLN A 59 22.65 -2.40 -2.68
N LEU A 60 22.21 -2.25 -3.94
CA LEU A 60 23.05 -2.50 -5.11
C LEU A 60 24.24 -1.52 -5.17
N THR A 61 24.01 -0.23 -4.95
CA THR A 61 25.08 0.78 -4.96
C THR A 61 26.09 0.54 -3.84
N ASP A 62 25.63 0.20 -2.64
CA ASP A 62 26.52 -0.08 -1.50
C ASP A 62 27.36 -1.35 -1.74
N TRP A 63 26.72 -2.40 -2.30
CA TRP A 63 27.39 -3.63 -2.70
C TRP A 63 28.44 -3.37 -3.79
N SER A 64 28.09 -2.62 -4.83
CA SER A 64 28.98 -2.26 -5.93
C SER A 64 30.22 -1.54 -5.41
N LYS A 65 30.02 -0.48 -4.62
CA LYS A 65 31.09 0.32 -4.03
C LYS A 65 32.05 -0.53 -3.19
N ARG A 66 31.51 -1.41 -2.34
CA ARG A 66 32.32 -2.32 -1.50
C ARG A 66 33.18 -3.24 -2.36
N TRP A 67 32.59 -3.92 -3.34
CA TRP A 67 33.31 -4.92 -4.12
C TRP A 67 34.32 -4.33 -5.08
N ARG A 68 34.06 -3.14 -5.66
CA ARG A 68 35.08 -2.41 -6.42
C ARG A 68 36.34 -2.17 -5.59
N GLN A 69 36.20 -1.66 -4.36
CA GLN A 69 37.34 -1.41 -3.48
C GLN A 69 38.10 -2.70 -3.10
N LEU A 70 37.39 -3.82 -2.93
CA LEU A 70 38.01 -5.10 -2.62
C LEU A 70 38.79 -5.67 -3.81
N ILE A 71 38.28 -5.52 -5.03
CA ILE A 71 38.97 -5.95 -6.25
C ILE A 71 40.19 -5.07 -6.52
N GLU A 72 40.04 -3.75 -6.49
CA GLU A 72 41.12 -2.79 -6.77
C GLU A 72 42.31 -2.95 -5.82
N LYS A 73 42.06 -3.36 -4.57
CA LYS A 73 43.10 -3.65 -3.57
C LYS A 73 43.54 -5.12 -3.56
N GLY A 74 42.82 -5.97 -4.28
CA GLY A 74 43.06 -7.40 -4.35
C GLY A 74 44.21 -7.75 -5.28
N PRO A 75 44.60 -9.04 -5.32
CA PRO A 75 45.68 -9.50 -6.18
C PRO A 75 45.25 -9.76 -7.63
N GLN A 76 43.97 -9.56 -7.97
CA GLN A 76 43.46 -9.75 -9.32
C GLN A 76 43.75 -8.52 -10.17
N TYR A 77 44.27 -8.72 -11.38
CA TYR A 77 44.61 -7.67 -12.34
C TYR A 77 44.17 -8.03 -13.76
N GLY A 78 44.42 -7.13 -14.71
CA GLY A 78 44.34 -7.42 -16.14
C GLY A 78 42.92 -7.44 -16.68
N SER A 79 42.71 -8.21 -17.75
CA SER A 79 41.43 -8.30 -18.45
C SER A 79 40.34 -8.95 -17.58
N LEU A 80 40.70 -9.93 -16.74
CA LEU A 80 39.75 -10.59 -15.84
C LEU A 80 39.28 -9.66 -14.69
N GLU A 81 40.16 -8.78 -14.18
CA GLU A 81 39.78 -7.76 -13.20
C GLU A 81 38.68 -6.84 -13.76
N LYS A 82 38.85 -6.38 -15.01
CA LYS A 82 37.85 -5.54 -15.71
C LYS A 82 36.52 -6.28 -15.89
N ALA A 83 36.56 -7.55 -16.29
CA ALA A 83 35.37 -8.38 -16.44
C ALA A 83 34.62 -8.57 -15.11
N TRP A 84 35.35 -8.78 -14.01
CA TRP A 84 34.74 -8.88 -12.68
C TRP A 84 34.16 -7.52 -12.23
N GLY A 85 34.90 -6.43 -12.43
CA GLY A 85 34.40 -5.06 -12.18
C GLY A 85 33.16 -4.68 -12.98
N ALA A 86 32.92 -5.32 -14.13
CA ALA A 86 31.73 -5.09 -14.94
C ALA A 86 30.43 -5.50 -14.22
N ILE A 87 30.47 -6.49 -13.32
CA ILE A 87 29.31 -6.89 -12.52
C ILE A 87 28.89 -5.74 -11.58
N MET A 88 29.85 -5.02 -11.02
CA MET A 88 29.56 -3.84 -10.19
C MET A 88 29.04 -2.67 -11.03
N THR A 89 29.48 -2.55 -12.29
CA THR A 89 28.91 -1.59 -13.24
C THR A 89 27.46 -1.93 -13.60
N GLU A 90 27.12 -3.21 -13.74
CA GLU A 90 25.73 -3.65 -13.92
C GLU A 90 24.87 -3.26 -12.71
N ALA A 91 25.31 -3.56 -11.49
CA ALA A 91 24.56 -3.26 -10.28
C ALA A 91 24.28 -1.76 -10.13
N ASP A 92 25.24 -0.89 -10.46
CA ASP A 92 25.01 0.57 -10.42
C ASP A 92 23.99 1.02 -11.47
N LYS A 93 24.04 0.46 -12.69
CA LYS A 93 23.04 0.79 -13.73
C LYS A 93 21.65 0.28 -13.38
N VAL A 94 21.54 -0.91 -12.79
CA VAL A 94 20.25 -1.43 -12.29
C VAL A 94 19.75 -0.58 -11.13
N SER A 95 20.63 -0.14 -10.23
CA SER A 95 20.28 0.80 -9.16
C SER A 95 19.68 2.09 -9.71
N GLU A 96 20.32 2.70 -10.72
CA GLU A 96 19.80 3.91 -11.40
C GLU A 96 18.40 3.67 -11.99
N LEU A 97 18.18 2.56 -12.69
CA LEU A 97 16.87 2.22 -13.24
C LEU A 97 15.79 2.08 -12.15
N HIS A 98 16.11 1.48 -11.01
CA HIS A 98 15.17 1.37 -9.89
C HIS A 98 14.94 2.72 -9.18
N GLN A 99 15.93 3.64 -9.17
CA GLN A 99 15.70 5.02 -8.73
C GLN A 99 14.75 5.75 -9.68
N ASP A 100 14.86 5.52 -10.99
CA ASP A 100 13.95 6.10 -11.98
C ASP A 100 12.52 5.59 -11.80
N VAL A 101 12.33 4.28 -11.59
CA VAL A 101 11.01 3.72 -11.23
C VAL A 101 10.45 4.41 -10.00
N LYS A 102 11.24 4.52 -8.92
CA LYS A 102 10.84 5.22 -7.70
C LYS A 102 10.47 6.68 -7.97
N ASN A 103 11.20 7.36 -8.85
CA ASN A 103 10.96 8.75 -9.19
C ASN A 103 9.66 8.92 -9.99
N SER A 104 9.40 8.07 -10.99
CA SER A 104 8.14 8.11 -11.73
C SER A 104 6.94 7.80 -10.84
N LEU A 105 7.04 6.80 -9.95
CA LEU A 105 5.98 6.50 -8.98
C LEU A 105 5.62 7.70 -8.09
N LEU A 106 6.62 8.47 -7.63
CA LEU A 106 6.38 9.58 -6.70
C LEU A 106 6.09 10.93 -7.39
N ASN A 107 6.83 11.25 -8.45
CA ASN A 107 6.76 12.56 -9.07
C ASN A 107 5.65 12.62 -10.13
N ASP A 108 5.29 11.48 -10.72
CA ASP A 108 4.25 11.40 -11.74
C ASP A 108 2.97 10.77 -11.14
N ASP A 109 3.00 9.50 -10.76
CA ASP A 109 1.78 8.77 -10.41
C ASP A 109 1.15 9.28 -9.09
N PHE A 110 1.96 9.41 -8.03
CA PHE A 110 1.50 9.91 -6.74
C PHE A 110 1.02 11.37 -6.84
N GLU A 111 1.79 12.26 -7.46
CA GLU A 111 1.37 13.67 -7.60
C GLU A 111 0.16 13.81 -8.52
N LYS A 112 -0.01 12.97 -9.54
CA LYS A 112 -1.22 12.92 -10.37
C LYS A 112 -2.45 12.60 -9.54
N VAL A 113 -2.41 11.60 -8.66
CA VAL A 113 -3.51 11.28 -7.73
C VAL A 113 -3.76 12.43 -6.76
N LYS A 114 -2.71 12.99 -6.18
CA LYS A 114 -2.79 14.09 -5.21
C LYS A 114 -3.44 15.34 -5.80
N ASN A 115 -3.05 15.72 -7.01
CA ASN A 115 -3.60 16.88 -7.71
C ASN A 115 -5.07 16.63 -8.08
N TRP A 116 -5.38 15.45 -8.65
CA TRP A 116 -6.76 15.11 -8.97
C TRP A 116 -7.67 15.09 -7.72
N GLN A 117 -7.20 14.52 -6.61
CA GLN A 117 -7.94 14.50 -5.35
C GLN A 117 -8.20 15.93 -4.84
N LYS A 118 -7.20 16.81 -4.90
CA LYS A 118 -7.34 18.21 -4.49
C LYS A 118 -8.37 18.96 -5.33
N ASP A 119 -8.41 18.69 -6.63
CA ASP A 119 -9.33 19.35 -7.57
C ASP A 119 -10.75 18.75 -7.52
N ALA A 120 -10.88 17.47 -7.16
CA ALA A 120 -12.16 16.76 -7.07
C ALA A 120 -12.88 16.95 -5.72
N TYR A 121 -12.14 17.20 -4.63
CA TYR A 121 -12.69 17.22 -3.27
C TYR A 121 -12.33 18.51 -2.51
N HIS A 122 -13.33 19.32 -2.18
CA HIS A 122 -13.12 20.62 -1.56
C HIS A 122 -13.52 20.61 -0.09
N LYS A 123 -12.52 20.69 0.82
CA LYS A 123 -12.76 20.73 2.27
C LYS A 123 -13.54 21.98 2.69
N GLN A 124 -14.50 21.80 3.59
CA GLN A 124 -15.25 22.91 4.20
C GLN A 124 -14.67 23.33 5.56
N ILE A 125 -14.94 24.58 5.95
CA ILE A 125 -14.48 25.16 7.23
C ILE A 125 -14.98 24.38 8.45
N MET A 126 -16.20 23.82 8.40
CA MET A 126 -16.79 23.05 9.49
C MET A 126 -16.50 21.54 9.41
N GLY A 127 -15.52 21.13 8.59
CA GLY A 127 -15.24 19.73 8.33
C GLY A 127 -16.12 19.12 7.24
N GLY A 128 -15.67 17.99 6.68
CA GLY A 128 -16.29 17.34 5.52
C GLY A 128 -15.95 17.98 4.18
N PHE A 129 -16.49 17.39 3.11
CA PHE A 129 -16.32 17.86 1.73
C PHE A 129 -17.57 18.56 1.20
N LYS A 130 -17.35 19.58 0.38
CA LYS A 130 -18.41 20.34 -0.28
C LYS A 130 -19.30 19.42 -1.10
N GLU A 131 -18.72 18.49 -1.84
CA GLU A 131 -19.40 17.56 -2.74
C GLU A 131 -20.34 16.62 -1.96
N ALA A 132 -19.87 16.10 -0.81
CA ALA A 132 -20.69 15.25 0.07
C ALA A 132 -21.86 16.03 0.68
N LYS A 133 -21.62 17.30 1.07
CA LYS A 133 -22.69 18.17 1.59
C LYS A 133 -23.72 18.52 0.52
N GLU A 134 -23.30 18.83 -0.70
CA GLU A 134 -24.20 19.11 -1.82
C GLU A 134 -25.10 17.90 -2.12
N ALA A 135 -24.55 16.68 -2.09
CA ALA A 135 -25.33 15.46 -2.24
C ALA A 135 -26.32 15.24 -1.08
N GLU A 136 -25.88 15.41 0.18
CA GLU A 136 -26.74 15.29 1.36
C GLU A 136 -27.91 16.29 1.32
N ASP A 137 -27.63 17.56 1.00
CA ASP A 137 -28.64 18.61 0.89
C ASP A 137 -29.60 18.34 -0.28
N GLY A 138 -29.08 17.83 -1.40
CA GLY A 138 -29.87 17.37 -2.55
C GLY A 138 -30.86 16.27 -2.19
N PHE A 139 -30.40 15.18 -1.57
CA PHE A 139 -31.26 14.09 -1.15
C PHE A 139 -32.28 14.52 -0.09
N ARG A 140 -31.87 15.32 0.91
CA ARG A 140 -32.80 15.86 1.91
C ARG A 140 -33.91 16.67 1.25
N LYS A 141 -33.57 17.51 0.28
CA LYS A 141 -34.54 18.34 -0.45
C LYS A 141 -35.51 17.47 -1.25
N ALA A 142 -35.00 16.45 -1.94
CA ALA A 142 -35.81 15.51 -2.74
C ALA A 142 -36.75 14.66 -1.86
N GLN A 143 -36.27 14.17 -0.71
CA GLN A 143 -37.02 13.26 0.15
C GLN A 143 -38.01 13.95 1.11
N LYS A 144 -37.75 15.22 1.49
CA LYS A 144 -38.53 15.93 2.52
C LYS A 144 -40.05 15.95 2.29
N PRO A 145 -40.59 16.21 1.08
CA PRO A 145 -42.04 16.22 0.87
C PRO A 145 -42.67 14.84 1.11
N TRP A 146 -42.04 13.79 0.60
CA TRP A 146 -42.51 12.42 0.73
C TRP A 146 -42.40 11.91 2.17
N ALA A 147 -41.26 12.15 2.84
CA ALA A 147 -41.08 11.77 4.24
C ALA A 147 -42.09 12.46 5.18
N LYS A 148 -42.48 13.71 4.89
CA LYS A 148 -43.54 14.40 5.64
C LYS A 148 -44.88 13.68 5.47
N LYS A 149 -45.24 13.29 4.24
CA LYS A 149 -46.47 12.56 3.95
C LYS A 149 -46.48 11.14 4.50
N LEU A 150 -45.35 10.44 4.48
CA LEU A 150 -45.19 9.14 5.12
C LEU A 150 -45.44 9.23 6.63
N LYS A 151 -44.94 10.28 7.30
CA LYS A 151 -45.22 10.49 8.73
C LYS A 151 -46.71 10.75 9.02
N GLU A 152 -47.39 11.47 8.13
CA GLU A 152 -48.85 11.65 8.20
C GLU A 152 -49.58 10.30 8.04
N LEU A 153 -49.13 9.46 7.10
CA LEU A 153 -49.67 8.12 6.86
C LEU A 153 -49.52 7.23 8.10
N GLU A 154 -48.32 7.16 8.67
CA GLU A 154 -48.06 6.36 9.88
C GLU A 154 -48.91 6.82 11.08
N THR A 155 -49.19 8.11 11.18
CA THR A 155 -50.09 8.65 12.21
C THR A 155 -51.54 8.21 11.96
N ALA A 156 -52.02 8.27 10.70
CA ALA A 156 -53.37 7.85 10.35
C ALA A 156 -53.57 6.34 10.48
N LYS A 157 -52.57 5.54 10.06
CA LYS A 157 -52.51 4.07 10.23
C LYS A 157 -52.65 3.67 11.69
N LYS A 158 -51.86 4.29 12.58
CA LYS A 158 -51.93 4.05 14.03
C LYS A 158 -53.31 4.39 14.61
N ALA A 159 -53.91 5.51 14.18
CA ALA A 159 -55.24 5.91 14.62
C ALA A 159 -56.33 4.92 14.16
N TYR A 160 -56.27 4.45 12.92
CA TYR A 160 -57.18 3.44 12.38
C TYR A 160 -57.06 2.10 13.11
N HIS A 161 -55.83 1.60 13.33
CA HIS A 161 -55.61 0.36 14.07
C HIS A 161 -56.09 0.45 15.52
N LEU A 162 -55.93 1.61 16.17
CA LEU A 162 -56.46 1.84 17.50
C LEU A 162 -57.99 1.82 17.52
N ALA A 163 -58.65 2.48 16.56
CA ALA A 163 -60.10 2.46 16.44
C ALA A 163 -60.64 1.03 16.23
N CYS A 164 -59.99 0.23 15.37
CA CYS A 164 -60.35 -1.18 15.15
C CYS A 164 -60.23 -2.01 16.44
N LYS A 165 -59.17 -1.77 17.21
CA LYS A 165 -58.96 -2.43 18.51
C LYS A 165 -60.06 -2.05 19.51
N GLU A 166 -60.41 -0.76 19.59
CA GLU A 166 -61.47 -0.28 20.48
C GLU A 166 -62.85 -0.81 20.10
N GLU A 167 -63.16 -0.88 18.80
CA GLU A 167 -64.39 -1.49 18.29
C GLU A 167 -64.48 -2.97 18.71
N LYS A 168 -63.43 -3.76 18.48
CA LYS A 168 -63.38 -5.18 18.87
C LYS A 168 -63.58 -5.36 20.37
N LEU A 169 -62.99 -4.48 21.19
CA LEU A 169 -63.17 -4.48 22.65
C LEU A 169 -64.60 -4.09 23.06
N ALA A 170 -65.21 -3.11 22.39
CA ALA A 170 -66.59 -2.70 22.64
C ALA A 170 -67.58 -3.82 22.27
N MET A 171 -67.39 -4.46 21.12
CA MET A 171 -68.21 -5.60 20.67
C MET A 171 -68.11 -6.78 21.63
N THR A 172 -66.90 -7.10 22.09
CA THR A 172 -66.69 -8.18 23.07
C THR A 172 -67.39 -7.88 24.40
N ARG A 173 -67.32 -6.63 24.88
CA ARG A 173 -68.02 -6.22 26.12
C ARG A 173 -69.54 -6.28 25.97
N GLU A 174 -70.08 -5.86 24.84
CA GLU A 174 -71.51 -5.95 24.54
C GLU A 174 -71.98 -7.41 24.49
N ALA A 175 -71.21 -8.29 23.84
CA ALA A 175 -71.49 -9.72 23.75
C ALA A 175 -71.46 -10.41 25.12
N ASN A 176 -70.45 -10.11 25.95
CA ASN A 176 -70.34 -10.66 27.30
C ASN A 176 -71.48 -10.16 28.21
N SER A 177 -71.88 -8.90 28.09
CA SER A 177 -73.02 -8.34 28.83
C SER A 177 -74.36 -9.00 28.46
N LYS A 178 -74.53 -9.45 27.21
CA LYS A 178 -75.70 -10.24 26.79
C LYS A 178 -75.73 -11.65 27.40
N ALA A 179 -74.59 -12.20 27.83
CA ALA A 179 -74.51 -13.51 28.46
C ALA A 179 -74.81 -13.48 29.97
N GLU A 180 -74.70 -12.31 30.62
CA GLU A 180 -74.99 -12.11 32.04
C GLU A 180 -76.46 -11.70 32.26
N GLN A 181 -77.23 -12.50 33.02
CA GLN A 181 -78.67 -12.32 33.26
C GLN A 181 -79.05 -11.12 34.18
N SER A 182 -78.09 -10.27 34.58
CA SER A 182 -78.29 -9.19 35.56
C SER A 182 -78.27 -7.77 35.00
N ASN A 183 -78.16 -7.59 33.67
CA ASN A 183 -78.00 -6.26 33.07
C ASN A 183 -79.33 -5.57 32.80
N THR A 184 -79.42 -4.27 33.11
CA THR A 184 -80.63 -3.48 32.85
C THR A 184 -80.73 -3.09 31.37
N PRO A 185 -81.95 -2.86 30.84
CA PRO A 185 -82.14 -2.42 29.43
C PRO A 185 -81.34 -1.16 29.08
N GLU A 186 -81.16 -0.27 30.06
CA GLU A 186 -80.46 1.00 29.91
C GLU A 186 -78.93 0.81 29.84
N GLN A 187 -78.38 -0.14 30.60
CA GLN A 187 -76.97 -0.54 30.50
C GLN A 187 -76.69 -1.22 29.15
N GLN A 188 -77.63 -2.03 28.66
CA GLN A 188 -77.51 -2.73 27.40
C GLN A 188 -77.55 -1.76 26.20
N LYS A 189 -78.45 -0.78 26.24
CA LYS A 189 -78.50 0.31 25.25
C LYS A 189 -77.20 1.13 25.23
N LYS A 190 -76.64 1.45 26.40
CA LYS A 190 -75.37 2.19 26.49
C LYS A 190 -74.19 1.44 25.86
N LEU A 191 -74.17 0.11 25.97
CA LEU A 191 -73.14 -0.72 25.32
C LEU A 191 -73.34 -0.76 23.80
N GLN A 192 -74.58 -0.85 23.31
CA GLN A 192 -74.91 -0.75 21.89
C GLN A 192 -74.50 0.60 21.29
N ASP A 193 -74.86 1.71 21.95
CA ASP A 193 -74.48 3.06 21.52
C ASP A 193 -72.94 3.22 21.47
N LYS A 194 -72.22 2.57 22.39
CA LYS A 194 -70.76 2.57 22.39
C LYS A 194 -70.17 1.78 21.22
N VAL A 195 -70.74 0.63 20.87
CA VAL A 195 -70.32 -0.15 19.69
C VAL A 195 -70.58 0.65 18.41
N GLU A 196 -71.75 1.27 18.28
CA GLU A 196 -72.09 2.09 17.11
C GLU A 196 -71.15 3.29 16.96
N LYS A 197 -70.81 3.95 18.07
CA LYS A 197 -69.79 5.01 18.06
C LYS A 197 -68.43 4.51 17.60
N CYS A 198 -67.96 3.37 18.12
CA CYS A 198 -66.67 2.80 17.71
C CYS A 198 -66.66 2.43 16.22
N LYS A 199 -67.78 1.93 15.66
CA LYS A 199 -67.93 1.68 14.21
C LYS A 199 -67.76 2.95 13.38
N GLN A 200 -68.43 4.03 13.79
CA GLN A 200 -68.30 5.33 13.11
C GLN A 200 -66.87 5.88 13.19
N ASP A 201 -66.21 5.71 14.34
CA ASP A 201 -64.81 6.11 14.53
C ASP A 201 -63.84 5.29 13.66
N VAL A 202 -64.08 3.98 13.49
CA VAL A 202 -63.34 3.12 12.56
C VAL A 202 -63.50 3.61 11.12
N GLN A 203 -64.73 3.82 10.66
CA GLN A 203 -64.97 4.31 9.29
C GLN A 203 -64.28 5.66 9.05
N LYS A 204 -64.42 6.61 9.97
CA LYS A 204 -63.82 7.94 9.87
C LYS A 204 -62.28 7.89 9.82
N THR A 205 -61.67 7.02 10.64
CA THR A 205 -60.21 6.86 10.66
C THR A 205 -59.72 6.11 9.44
N GLN A 206 -60.50 5.17 8.90
CA GLN A 206 -60.23 4.48 7.64
C GLN A 206 -60.21 5.46 6.46
N GLU A 207 -61.28 6.26 6.27
CA GLU A 207 -61.36 7.26 5.18
C GLU A 207 -60.19 8.25 5.24
N LYS A 208 -59.78 8.65 6.45
CA LYS A 208 -58.60 9.50 6.65
C LYS A 208 -57.30 8.78 6.27
N TYR A 209 -57.14 7.52 6.66
CA TYR A 209 -55.96 6.72 6.33
C TYR A 209 -55.83 6.50 4.81
N GLU A 210 -56.92 6.10 4.16
CA GLU A 210 -57.00 5.91 2.70
C GLU A 210 -56.70 7.21 1.94
N LYS A 211 -57.25 8.35 2.41
CA LYS A 211 -56.97 9.65 1.80
C LYS A 211 -55.47 10.02 1.87
N VAL A 212 -54.84 9.83 3.03
CA VAL A 212 -53.40 10.13 3.18
C VAL A 212 -52.55 9.17 2.35
N LEU A 213 -52.97 7.90 2.23
CA LEU A 213 -52.31 6.91 1.38
C LEU A 213 -52.37 7.30 -0.11
N ASP A 214 -53.53 7.75 -0.58
CA ASP A 214 -53.71 8.26 -1.95
C ASP A 214 -52.87 9.52 -2.20
N GLU A 215 -52.83 10.47 -1.26
CA GLU A 215 -51.96 11.65 -1.35
C GLU A 215 -50.46 11.29 -1.38
N LEU A 216 -50.03 10.28 -0.61
CA LEU A 216 -48.66 9.77 -0.63
C LEU A 216 -48.35 9.14 -2.00
N ASN A 217 -49.22 8.26 -2.50
CA ASN A 217 -49.04 7.61 -3.80
C ASN A 217 -48.96 8.63 -4.94
N LYS A 218 -49.71 9.74 -4.87
CA LYS A 218 -49.65 10.82 -5.85
C LYS A 218 -48.32 11.58 -5.85
N CYS A 219 -47.63 11.68 -4.72
CA CYS A 219 -46.33 12.37 -4.65
C CYS A 219 -45.12 11.44 -4.82
N THR A 220 -45.31 10.11 -4.74
CA THR A 220 -44.25 9.10 -4.93
C THR A 220 -43.53 9.21 -6.28
N PRO A 221 -44.17 9.42 -7.44
CA PRO A 221 -43.45 9.54 -8.71
C PRO A 221 -42.44 10.70 -8.73
N GLN A 222 -42.82 11.88 -8.24
CA GLN A 222 -41.92 13.03 -8.13
C GLN A 222 -40.79 12.78 -7.14
N TYR A 223 -41.07 12.07 -6.05
CA TYR A 223 -40.04 11.64 -5.10
C TYR A 223 -39.00 10.75 -5.77
N ILE A 224 -39.44 9.71 -6.49
CA ILE A 224 -38.56 8.79 -7.21
C ILE A 224 -37.68 9.56 -8.19
N GLU A 225 -38.29 10.35 -9.08
CA GLU A 225 -37.57 11.14 -10.09
C GLU A 225 -36.52 12.07 -9.45
N SER A 226 -36.90 12.77 -8.38
CA SER A 226 -35.99 13.72 -7.72
C SER A 226 -34.84 13.01 -7.01
N MET A 227 -35.07 11.84 -6.41
CA MET A 227 -34.03 11.04 -5.77
C MET A 227 -33.08 10.43 -6.80
N GLU A 228 -33.61 9.90 -7.91
CA GLU A 228 -32.82 9.36 -9.02
C GLU A 228 -31.92 10.44 -9.63
N GLN A 229 -32.44 11.66 -9.79
CA GLN A 229 -31.65 12.78 -10.31
C GLN A 229 -30.41 13.07 -9.46
N VAL A 230 -30.55 13.13 -8.12
CA VAL A 230 -29.41 13.34 -7.21
C VAL A 230 -28.49 12.13 -7.20
N PHE A 231 -29.06 10.92 -7.22
CA PHE A 231 -28.29 9.67 -7.27
C PHE A 231 -27.42 9.58 -8.53
N GLU A 232 -27.96 9.95 -9.69
CA GLU A 232 -27.24 9.93 -10.96
C GLU A 232 -26.08 10.93 -10.98
N GLN A 233 -26.24 12.10 -10.37
CA GLN A 233 -25.11 13.03 -10.17
C GLN A 233 -24.00 12.40 -9.30
N CYS A 234 -24.38 11.66 -8.25
CA CYS A 234 -23.42 10.92 -7.42
C CYS A 234 -22.75 9.76 -8.19
N GLN A 235 -23.45 9.13 -9.13
CA GLN A 235 -22.91 8.09 -10.00
C GLN A 235 -21.89 8.67 -10.98
N GLN A 236 -22.20 9.79 -11.63
CA GLN A 236 -21.29 10.48 -12.54
C GLN A 236 -20.02 10.97 -11.85
N PHE A 237 -20.14 11.45 -10.60
CA PHE A 237 -18.98 11.81 -9.81
C PHE A 237 -18.09 10.60 -9.50
N GLU A 238 -18.69 9.47 -9.11
CA GLU A 238 -17.95 8.23 -8.84
C GLU A 238 -17.33 7.63 -10.12
N GLU A 239 -18.01 7.69 -11.26
CA GLU A 239 -17.49 7.23 -12.54
C GLU A 239 -16.18 7.92 -12.91
N LYS A 240 -16.09 9.24 -12.71
CA LYS A 240 -14.85 10.01 -12.94
C LYS A 240 -13.70 9.46 -12.10
N ARG A 241 -13.95 9.15 -10.82
CA ARG A 241 -12.94 8.56 -9.92
C ARG A 241 -12.51 7.17 -10.41
N LEU A 242 -13.47 6.31 -10.75
CA LEU A 242 -13.19 4.95 -11.20
C LEU A 242 -12.35 4.91 -12.48
N ASN A 243 -12.71 5.71 -13.47
CA ASN A 243 -11.95 5.82 -14.72
C ASN A 243 -10.56 6.42 -14.48
N PHE A 244 -10.47 7.49 -13.68
CA PHE A 244 -9.19 8.10 -13.32
C PHE A 244 -8.25 7.11 -12.63
N LEU A 245 -8.73 6.37 -11.62
CA LEU A 245 -7.89 5.39 -10.93
C LEU A 245 -7.46 4.25 -11.84
N LYS A 246 -8.32 3.81 -12.77
CA LYS A 246 -7.95 2.82 -13.79
C LYS A 246 -6.79 3.32 -14.66
N GLU A 247 -6.83 4.58 -15.09
CA GLU A 247 -5.73 5.19 -15.87
C GLU A 247 -4.44 5.24 -15.06
N VAL A 248 -4.48 5.71 -13.82
CA VAL A 248 -3.30 5.75 -12.94
C VAL A 248 -2.72 4.35 -12.70
N LEU A 249 -3.55 3.32 -12.52
CA LEU A 249 -3.08 1.95 -12.35
C LEU A 249 -2.33 1.43 -13.60
N LEU A 250 -2.75 1.85 -14.80
CA LEU A 250 -2.05 1.52 -16.04
C LEU A 250 -0.71 2.28 -16.16
N ASP A 251 -0.68 3.54 -15.73
CA ASP A 251 0.56 4.33 -15.68
C ASP A 251 1.58 3.70 -14.71
N ILE A 252 1.13 3.31 -13.51
CA ILE A 252 1.94 2.59 -12.53
C ILE A 252 2.47 1.28 -13.11
N LYS A 253 1.63 0.47 -13.79
CA LYS A 253 2.10 -0.75 -14.48
C LYS A 253 3.24 -0.42 -15.45
N ARG A 254 3.11 0.67 -16.22
CA ARG A 254 4.09 1.05 -17.22
C ARG A 254 5.41 1.44 -16.56
N HIS A 255 5.38 2.26 -15.50
CA HIS A 255 6.58 2.69 -14.78
C HIS A 255 7.28 1.54 -14.07
N LEU A 256 6.54 0.54 -13.58
CA LEU A 256 7.14 -0.63 -12.92
C LEU A 256 7.78 -1.64 -13.88
N ASN A 257 7.43 -1.62 -15.17
CA ASN A 257 7.77 -2.71 -16.08
C ASN A 257 9.12 -2.52 -16.78
N LEU A 258 10.20 -2.85 -16.07
CA LEU A 258 11.56 -2.81 -16.63
C LEU A 258 11.80 -3.82 -17.76
N ALA A 259 10.99 -4.89 -17.89
CA ALA A 259 11.15 -5.87 -18.95
C ALA A 259 10.89 -5.30 -20.36
N GLU A 260 10.07 -4.24 -20.44
CA GLU A 260 9.83 -3.50 -21.69
C GLU A 260 10.87 -2.37 -21.91
N SER A 261 11.80 -2.16 -20.98
CA SER A 261 12.83 -1.12 -21.06
C SER A 261 14.04 -1.59 -21.90
N SER A 262 14.29 -0.88 -23.00
CA SER A 262 15.50 -1.10 -23.81
C SER A 262 16.79 -0.84 -23.03
N SER A 263 16.79 0.13 -22.12
CA SER A 263 17.93 0.42 -21.25
C SER A 263 18.27 -0.78 -20.36
N TYR A 264 17.25 -1.44 -19.78
CA TYR A 264 17.47 -2.62 -18.94
C TYR A 264 18.10 -3.77 -19.73
N ALA A 265 17.61 -4.04 -20.95
CA ALA A 265 18.21 -5.05 -21.82
C ALA A 265 19.65 -4.70 -22.25
N ASN A 266 19.96 -3.41 -22.42
CA ASN A 266 21.31 -2.97 -22.79
C ASN A 266 22.34 -3.21 -21.67
N VAL A 267 21.94 -3.06 -20.40
CA VAL A 267 22.82 -3.31 -19.25
C VAL A 267 23.45 -4.69 -19.32
N TYR A 268 22.64 -5.73 -19.52
CA TYR A 268 23.14 -7.11 -19.58
C TYR A 268 23.92 -7.42 -20.86
N ARG A 269 23.60 -6.76 -21.98
CA ARG A 269 24.37 -6.89 -23.22
C ARG A 269 25.79 -6.34 -23.06
N GLU A 270 25.94 -5.20 -22.42
CA GLU A 270 27.24 -4.58 -22.14
C GLU A 270 28.05 -5.38 -21.12
N LEU A 271 27.37 -5.93 -20.10
CA LEU A 271 28.00 -6.85 -19.14
C LEU A 271 28.58 -8.06 -19.86
N GLU A 272 27.78 -8.74 -20.70
CA GLU A 272 28.22 -9.91 -21.46
C GLU A 272 29.41 -9.58 -22.36
N GLN A 273 29.33 -8.45 -23.08
CA GLN A 273 30.42 -8.00 -23.95
C GLN A 273 31.72 -7.79 -23.16
N THR A 274 31.65 -7.15 -21.99
CA THR A 274 32.83 -6.88 -21.16
C THR A 274 33.46 -8.17 -20.63
N ILE A 275 32.63 -9.14 -20.23
CA ILE A 275 33.11 -10.45 -19.77
C ILE A 275 33.80 -11.20 -20.91
N ARG A 276 33.23 -11.18 -22.12
CA ARG A 276 33.81 -11.85 -23.31
C ARG A 276 35.15 -11.27 -23.75
N LEU A 277 35.47 -10.03 -23.36
CA LEU A 277 36.76 -9.39 -23.65
C LEU A 277 37.88 -9.84 -22.71
N SER A 278 37.60 -10.65 -21.68
CA SER A 278 38.62 -11.26 -20.83
C SER A 278 39.47 -12.23 -21.64
N ASP A 279 40.79 -12.04 -21.64
CA ASP A 279 41.78 -12.83 -22.37
C ASP A 279 42.88 -13.33 -21.42
N ALA A 280 42.79 -14.61 -21.07
CA ALA A 280 43.78 -15.26 -20.21
C ALA A 280 45.19 -15.28 -20.83
N GLN A 281 45.32 -15.34 -22.16
CA GLN A 281 46.63 -15.36 -22.82
C GLN A 281 47.27 -13.97 -22.82
N GLU A 282 46.48 -12.90 -22.91
CA GLU A 282 46.97 -11.53 -22.69
C GLU A 282 47.48 -11.36 -21.25
N ASP A 283 46.68 -11.74 -20.26
CA ASP A 283 47.03 -11.58 -18.85
C ASP A 283 48.27 -12.40 -18.45
N LEU A 284 48.38 -13.65 -18.90
CA LEU A 284 49.56 -14.49 -18.66
C LEU A 284 50.82 -13.96 -19.36
N ARG A 285 50.69 -13.40 -20.57
CA ARG A 285 51.82 -12.78 -21.28
C ARG A 285 52.31 -11.55 -20.52
N TRP A 286 51.39 -10.71 -20.04
CA TRP A 286 51.71 -9.55 -19.22
C TRP A 286 52.49 -10.00 -17.98
N PHE A 287 51.97 -10.95 -17.19
CA PHE A 287 52.62 -11.41 -15.96
C PHE A 287 54.01 -12.02 -16.20
N ARG A 288 54.16 -12.83 -17.27
CA ARG A 288 55.47 -13.38 -17.66
C ARG A 288 56.51 -12.29 -17.94
N SER A 289 56.08 -11.17 -18.54
CA SER A 289 56.97 -10.07 -18.91
C SER A 289 57.32 -9.14 -17.74
N THR A 290 56.41 -8.96 -16.79
CA THR A 290 56.57 -8.00 -15.68
C THR A 290 57.02 -8.64 -14.37
N SER A 291 56.81 -9.95 -14.19
CA SER A 291 57.06 -10.66 -12.93
C SER A 291 57.62 -12.07 -13.13
N GLY A 292 57.98 -12.43 -14.36
CA GLY A 292 58.44 -13.78 -14.70
C GLY A 292 59.71 -13.80 -15.55
N PRO A 293 59.98 -14.93 -16.24
CA PRO A 293 61.19 -15.10 -17.06
C PRO A 293 61.39 -14.10 -18.20
N GLY A 294 60.39 -13.26 -18.51
CA GLY A 294 60.50 -12.20 -19.51
C GLY A 294 61.13 -10.91 -18.98
N MET A 295 61.32 -10.77 -17.66
CA MET A 295 61.97 -9.60 -17.07
C MET A 295 63.45 -9.51 -17.49
N PRO A 296 63.98 -8.29 -17.71
CA PRO A 296 65.40 -8.12 -17.98
C PRO A 296 66.22 -8.50 -16.75
N MET A 297 67.31 -9.24 -16.96
CA MET A 297 68.26 -9.61 -15.92
C MET A 297 69.67 -9.17 -16.31
N ASN A 298 70.31 -8.40 -15.44
CA ASN A 298 71.73 -8.08 -15.54
C ASN A 298 72.52 -9.23 -14.91
N TRP A 299 72.72 -10.30 -15.67
CA TRP A 299 73.48 -11.46 -15.20
C TRP A 299 74.88 -11.04 -14.77
N PRO A 300 75.43 -11.60 -13.67
CA PRO A 300 76.75 -11.24 -13.20
C PRO A 300 77.81 -11.36 -14.30
N GLN A 301 78.56 -10.28 -14.49
CA GLN A 301 79.72 -10.25 -15.38
C GLN A 301 80.98 -9.96 -14.54
N PHE A 302 82.15 -10.19 -15.11
CA PHE A 302 83.40 -9.89 -14.43
C PHE A 302 83.52 -8.38 -14.17
N GLU A 303 83.59 -7.99 -12.89
CA GLU A 303 83.72 -6.60 -12.46
C GLU A 303 85.17 -6.30 -12.05
N VAL A 304 85.85 -5.43 -12.80
CA VAL A 304 87.15 -4.89 -12.40
C VAL A 304 86.91 -3.73 -11.45
N ARG A 305 87.22 -3.92 -10.17
CA ARG A 305 87.26 -2.82 -9.20
C ARG A 305 88.50 -1.97 -9.48
N LEU A 306 88.37 -1.01 -10.39
CA LEU A 306 89.39 0.02 -10.59
C LEU A 306 89.52 0.81 -9.28
N GLY A 307 90.59 0.54 -8.53
CA GLY A 307 90.94 1.35 -7.37
C GLY A 307 91.18 2.79 -7.82
N ASN A 308 90.31 3.70 -7.36
CA ASN A 308 90.40 5.16 -7.44
C ASN A 308 91.31 5.75 -8.54
N LEU A 309 90.96 5.56 -9.81
CA LEU A 309 91.43 6.46 -10.86
C LEU A 309 90.34 6.64 -11.92
N ALA A 310 89.64 7.78 -11.83
CA ALA A 310 88.92 8.51 -12.88
C ALA A 310 88.07 7.68 -13.87
N ARG A 311 86.73 7.76 -13.84
CA ARG A 311 85.99 8.84 -14.51
C ARG A 311 86.68 9.28 -15.81
N VAL A 312 86.54 8.50 -16.89
CA VAL A 312 86.57 8.93 -18.32
C VAL A 312 86.37 7.68 -19.19
N LEU A 313 85.41 7.73 -20.13
CA LEU A 313 85.03 6.73 -21.15
C LEU A 313 83.93 5.71 -20.79
N ALA A 314 82.68 6.16 -20.71
CA ALA A 314 81.54 5.39 -21.27
C ALA A 314 80.39 6.36 -21.58
N ALA A 315 80.40 6.94 -22.78
CA ALA A 315 79.21 7.59 -23.31
C ALA A 315 78.20 6.49 -23.68
N PRO A 316 76.94 6.54 -23.22
CA PRO A 316 75.94 5.58 -23.66
C PRO A 316 75.52 5.91 -25.10
N VAL A 317 75.76 4.98 -26.01
CA VAL A 317 75.12 4.97 -27.33
C VAL A 317 73.63 4.66 -27.10
N ALA A 318 72.79 5.68 -27.27
CA ALA A 318 71.34 5.55 -27.20
C ALA A 318 70.81 4.59 -28.29
N ARG A 319 70.04 3.57 -27.88
CA ARG A 319 69.06 2.90 -28.76
C ARG A 319 67.69 3.53 -28.49
N PRO A 320 66.93 3.94 -29.52
CA PRO A 320 65.66 4.61 -29.30
C PRO A 320 64.53 3.61 -29.06
N GLY A 321 63.78 3.81 -27.96
CA GLY A 321 62.43 3.28 -27.80
C GLY A 321 62.21 2.40 -26.56
N ALA A 322 61.94 3.03 -25.41
CA ALA A 322 61.00 2.55 -24.37
C ALA A 322 60.90 3.61 -23.26
N GLN A 323 59.65 3.96 -22.92
CA GLN A 323 59.27 4.93 -21.89
C GLN A 323 59.52 4.40 -20.47
N GLY A 324 59.67 5.29 -19.48
CA GLY A 324 59.59 4.87 -18.08
C GLY A 324 60.00 5.93 -17.06
N LEU A 325 59.01 6.53 -16.41
CA LEU A 325 59.14 7.35 -15.20
C LEU A 325 59.75 6.51 -14.07
N THR A 326 60.84 7.00 -13.47
CA THR A 326 61.43 6.45 -12.25
C THR A 326 60.92 7.22 -11.05
N TYR A 327 60.12 6.57 -10.20
CA TYR A 327 59.81 7.04 -8.85
C TYR A 327 60.87 6.46 -7.90
N SER A 328 61.61 7.32 -7.21
CA SER A 328 62.56 6.93 -6.16
C SER A 328 61.82 6.41 -4.93
N ALA A 329 62.23 5.24 -4.44
CA ALA A 329 61.92 4.76 -3.11
C ALA A 329 63.18 4.91 -2.25
N GLU A 330 63.26 5.98 -1.46
CA GLU A 330 64.26 6.14 -0.40
C GLU A 330 63.64 5.74 0.93
N TRP A 331 64.28 4.77 1.57
CA TRP A 331 64.03 4.33 2.93
C TRP A 331 64.70 5.31 3.88
N SER A 332 63.97 5.81 4.88
CA SER A 332 64.55 6.53 6.02
C SER A 332 63.81 6.14 7.28
N ASP A 333 64.49 5.39 8.15
CA ASP A 333 64.16 5.26 9.57
C ASP A 333 64.53 6.57 10.26
N ASP A 334 63.59 7.16 11.02
CA ASP A 334 63.97 7.99 12.16
C ASP A 334 62.87 7.95 13.24
N GLU A 335 63.32 7.70 14.46
CA GLU A 335 62.54 7.66 15.69
C GLU A 335 62.30 9.09 16.20
N GLY A 336 61.05 9.43 16.53
CA GLY A 336 60.70 10.74 17.05
C GLY A 336 59.40 10.73 17.85
N SER A 337 59.52 10.42 19.15
CA SER A 337 58.48 10.59 20.16
C SER A 337 57.91 12.02 20.18
N ASN A 338 56.59 12.16 20.09
CA ASN A 338 55.87 13.07 20.98
C ASN A 338 54.38 12.72 21.15
N SER A 339 53.99 12.63 22.42
CA SER A 339 52.63 12.47 22.94
C SER A 339 51.94 13.82 23.04
N PHE A 340 50.64 13.92 22.71
CA PHE A 340 49.60 14.55 23.56
C PHE A 340 48.20 14.54 22.89
N ASN A 341 47.34 13.70 23.47
CA ASN A 341 45.93 13.88 23.87
C ASN A 341 44.72 14.01 22.89
N ALA A 342 43.77 13.12 23.21
CA ALA A 342 42.29 13.20 23.25
C ALA A 342 41.53 13.23 21.91
N SER A 343 40.39 12.57 21.71
CA SER A 343 39.59 11.57 22.46
C SER A 343 38.45 11.13 21.54
N GLU A 344 38.13 9.83 21.61
CA GLU A 344 36.82 9.17 21.33
C GLU A 344 36.08 9.41 20.00
N ALA A 345 36.03 8.37 19.15
CA ALA A 345 34.79 7.66 18.79
C ALA A 345 35.03 6.52 17.78
N ASN A 346 34.28 5.43 17.95
CA ASN A 346 34.05 4.30 17.03
C ASN A 346 35.15 3.24 16.84
N GLY A 347 35.14 2.27 17.75
CA GLY A 347 35.49 0.89 17.43
C GLY A 347 34.35 0.23 16.64
N GLY A 348 34.64 -0.15 15.39
CA GLY A 348 33.82 -1.01 14.56
C GLY A 348 34.75 -2.01 13.87
N THR A 349 35.04 -3.11 14.56
CA THR A 349 35.91 -4.18 14.10
C THR A 349 35.24 -5.02 13.01
N ASN A 350 36.09 -5.48 12.09
CA ASN A 350 35.81 -6.28 10.92
C ASN A 350 35.32 -7.69 11.34
N PRO A 351 34.20 -8.23 10.80
CA PRO A 351 33.55 -9.43 11.34
C PRO A 351 34.14 -10.77 10.82
N PHE A 352 35.38 -10.79 10.30
CA PHE A 352 35.96 -11.99 9.68
C PHE A 352 37.30 -12.44 10.24
N ASP A 353 37.86 -11.76 11.24
CA ASP A 353 39.07 -12.22 11.92
C ASP A 353 38.72 -12.71 13.33
N GLU A 354 38.40 -13.99 13.47
CA GLU A 354 38.89 -14.84 14.57
C GLU A 354 38.39 -16.28 14.41
N GLU A 355 39.21 -17.09 13.74
CA GLU A 355 39.21 -18.54 13.91
C GLU A 355 39.90 -18.85 15.25
N SER A 356 39.13 -18.86 16.33
CA SER A 356 39.55 -19.45 17.62
C SER A 356 38.77 -20.72 17.87
N ALA A 357 39.51 -21.82 17.99
CA ALA A 357 38.96 -23.11 18.36
C ALA A 357 38.28 -23.03 19.74
N GLY A 358 36.98 -23.36 19.75
CA GLY A 358 36.30 -23.92 20.91
C GLY A 358 35.60 -22.92 21.84
N LYS A 359 34.33 -22.65 21.56
CA LYS A 359 33.22 -22.61 22.54
C LYS A 359 31.89 -22.68 21.79
N GLY A 360 31.32 -23.88 21.70
CA GLY A 360 29.99 -24.07 21.12
C GLY A 360 28.93 -23.22 21.83
N VAL A 361 28.03 -22.64 21.06
CA VAL A 361 26.90 -21.85 21.56
C VAL A 361 25.85 -22.82 22.13
N ARG A 362 25.44 -22.61 23.39
CA ARG A 362 24.32 -23.36 23.96
C ARG A 362 23.02 -22.89 23.33
N VAL A 363 22.37 -23.78 22.60
CA VAL A 363 21.03 -23.56 22.04
C VAL A 363 20.04 -24.49 22.73
N ARG A 364 18.80 -24.02 22.88
CA ARG A 364 17.67 -24.79 23.41
C ARG A 364 16.75 -25.14 22.25
N ALA A 365 16.43 -26.41 22.11
CA ALA A 365 15.46 -26.85 21.12
C ALA A 365 14.04 -26.48 21.56
N LEU A 366 13.26 -25.91 20.65
CA LEU A 366 11.87 -25.49 20.91
C LEU A 366 10.85 -26.61 20.67
N TYR A 367 11.25 -27.65 19.95
CA TYR A 367 10.44 -28.82 19.61
C TYR A 367 11.37 -30.02 19.41
N ASP A 368 10.79 -31.22 19.49
CA ASP A 368 11.48 -32.46 19.19
C ASP A 368 11.75 -32.57 17.68
N TYR A 369 12.95 -33.00 17.33
CA TYR A 369 13.34 -33.24 15.95
C TYR A 369 14.09 -34.57 15.83
N ASP A 370 13.60 -35.43 14.95
CA ASP A 370 14.25 -36.67 14.56
C ASP A 370 14.86 -36.45 13.16
N GLY A 371 16.19 -36.51 13.07
CA GLY A 371 16.94 -36.34 11.83
C GLY A 371 16.61 -37.45 10.83
N GLN A 372 16.46 -37.09 9.56
CA GLN A 372 16.06 -37.99 8.48
C GLN A 372 17.23 -38.42 7.61
N GLU A 373 18.27 -37.59 7.52
CA GLU A 373 19.49 -37.88 6.75
C GLU A 373 20.69 -38.18 7.66
N GLN A 374 21.74 -38.81 7.12
CA GLN A 374 22.88 -39.31 7.93
C GLN A 374 23.73 -38.19 8.53
N ASP A 375 23.62 -36.97 8.03
CA ASP A 375 24.31 -35.77 8.50
C ASP A 375 23.43 -34.90 9.42
N GLU A 376 22.19 -35.30 9.67
CA GLU A 376 21.28 -34.58 10.57
C GLU A 376 21.34 -35.10 12.02
N LEU A 377 21.34 -34.18 12.99
CA LEU A 377 21.31 -34.49 14.43
C LEU A 377 19.87 -34.53 14.95
N SER A 378 19.51 -35.62 15.64
CA SER A 378 18.24 -35.71 16.38
C SER A 378 18.35 -35.09 17.76
N PHE A 379 17.33 -34.35 18.20
CA PHE A 379 17.30 -33.69 19.51
C PHE A 379 15.88 -33.53 20.06
N LYS A 380 15.75 -33.35 21.38
CA LYS A 380 14.47 -33.16 22.08
C LYS A 380 14.34 -31.73 22.57
N ALA A 381 13.10 -31.24 22.63
CA ALA A 381 12.81 -29.91 23.17
C ALA A 381 13.30 -29.81 24.63
N GLY A 382 14.04 -28.74 24.98
CA GLY A 382 14.56 -28.57 26.35
C GLY A 382 15.84 -27.77 26.48
#